data_AF-A0A0C9UZ51-F1
#
_entry.id   AF-A0A0C9UZ51-F1
#
_cell.length_a   1.000
_cell.length_b   1.000
_cell.length_c   1.000
_cell.angle_alpha   90.00
_cell.angle_beta   90.00
_cell.angle_gamma   90.00
#
_symmetry.space_group_name_H-M   'P 1'
#
loop_
_entity.id
_entity.type
_entity.pdbx_description
1 polymer ?
#
loop_
_entity_poly.entity_id
_entity_poly.type
_entity_poly.pdbx_seq_one_letter_code
_entity_poly.pdbx_strand_id
1 'polypeptide(L)'
;MGQTCPANLRCGAWYADPDIVSACHEKEPVYFKSTDGHFGEWSFNLRRPNLHLLQTISEHRGIILVDLKRHGKRFPDALSKTIPIWCAVINLATARKYTSEVRWTASDSHENGALYTPPGSVSRSEHSQIELRLDVFANKLLVIIRIFPSSASETIRPIWITPDTSTLPSLADVDFFPVLCVSTSKLVHEGLERRTAGFSYVQDSSDNHESRSQKLTPDLYWQHKSLLLSHSI
;
A
#
# COMPACT_ATOMS: atom_id res chain seq x y z
N MET A 1 -14.59 5.99 -14.54
CA MET A 1 -13.23 5.47 -14.83
C MET A 1 -12.92 4.40 -13.81
N GLY A 2 -12.69 3.18 -14.25
CA GLY A 2 -12.46 2.03 -13.37
C GLY A 2 -11.14 2.21 -12.63
N GLN A 3 -11.20 2.26 -11.29
CA GLN A 3 -10.02 2.23 -10.46
C GLN A 3 -9.55 0.77 -10.35
N THR A 4 -8.32 0.49 -10.74
CA THR A 4 -7.70 -0.82 -10.55
C THR A 4 -7.33 -1.00 -9.08
N CYS A 5 -7.87 -2.04 -8.45
CA CYS A 5 -7.67 -2.35 -7.03
C CYS A 5 -6.96 -3.69 -6.87
N PRO A 6 -5.64 -3.77 -7.08
CA PRO A 6 -4.91 -4.98 -6.73
C PRO A 6 -4.82 -5.09 -5.20
N ALA A 7 -5.42 -6.14 -4.65
CA ALA A 7 -5.29 -6.45 -3.24
C ALA A 7 -3.87 -6.96 -2.95
N ASN A 8 -3.28 -6.52 -1.82
CA ASN A 8 -2.12 -7.20 -1.28
C ASN A 8 -2.56 -8.61 -0.87
N LEU A 9 -2.13 -9.66 -1.59
CA LEU A 9 -2.59 -11.03 -1.32
C LEU A 9 -2.18 -11.55 0.07
N ARG A 10 -1.34 -10.81 0.80
CA ARG A 10 -1.12 -11.06 2.23
C ARG A 10 -2.37 -10.96 3.09
N CYS A 11 -3.42 -10.28 2.62
CA CYS A 11 -4.73 -10.17 3.27
C CYS A 11 -5.81 -11.06 2.63
N GLY A 12 -5.40 -11.99 1.75
CA GLY A 12 -6.29 -12.78 0.91
C GLY A 12 -6.94 -11.99 -0.23
N ALA A 13 -7.60 -12.71 -1.15
CA ALA A 13 -8.29 -12.13 -2.31
C ALA A 13 -9.70 -11.58 -1.97
N TRP A 14 -9.95 -11.21 -0.71
CA TRP A 14 -11.27 -10.78 -0.22
C TRP A 14 -11.67 -9.38 -0.70
N TYR A 15 -10.69 -8.54 -1.03
CA TYR A 15 -10.88 -7.10 -1.23
C TYR A 15 -10.72 -6.66 -2.69
N ALA A 16 -10.34 -7.58 -3.58
CA ALA A 16 -10.23 -7.32 -5.00
C ALA A 16 -11.17 -8.25 -5.75
N ASP A 17 -12.08 -7.65 -6.52
CA ASP A 17 -13.04 -8.38 -7.34
C ASP A 17 -12.27 -9.18 -8.41
N PRO A 18 -12.43 -10.51 -8.50
CA PRO A 18 -11.74 -11.33 -9.49
C PRO A 18 -11.95 -10.87 -10.93
N ASP A 19 -13.11 -10.29 -11.25
CA ASP A 19 -13.40 -9.76 -12.58
C ASP A 19 -12.60 -8.48 -12.87
N ILE A 20 -12.38 -7.65 -11.85
CA ILE A 20 -11.52 -6.46 -11.96
C ILE A 20 -10.05 -6.88 -12.06
N VAL A 21 -9.61 -7.83 -11.24
CA VAL A 21 -8.22 -8.34 -11.24
C VAL A 21 -7.89 -9.05 -12.54
N SER A 22 -8.82 -9.85 -13.08
CA SER A 22 -8.64 -10.55 -14.36
C SER A 22 -8.71 -9.64 -15.59
N ALA A 23 -9.42 -8.51 -15.49
CA ALA A 23 -9.44 -7.46 -16.51
C ALA A 23 -8.19 -6.56 -16.49
N CYS A 24 -7.44 -6.54 -15.38
CA CYS A 24 -6.13 -5.90 -15.34
C CYS A 24 -5.13 -6.73 -16.18
N HIS A 25 -4.26 -6.05 -16.94
CA HIS A 25 -3.24 -6.72 -17.76
C HIS A 25 -2.26 -7.59 -16.94
N GLU A 26 -2.23 -7.40 -15.61
CA GLU A 26 -1.27 -8.02 -14.70
C GLU A 26 -1.94 -9.08 -13.83
N LYS A 27 -1.65 -10.35 -14.14
CA LYS A 27 -2.04 -11.51 -13.31
C LYS A 27 -1.12 -11.73 -12.10
N GLU A 28 -0.11 -10.87 -11.92
CA GLU A 28 0.86 -11.04 -10.86
C GLU A 28 0.36 -10.50 -9.52
N PRO A 29 0.51 -11.26 -8.42
CA PRO A 29 0.22 -10.75 -7.09
C PRO A 29 1.07 -9.55 -6.72
N VAL A 30 0.42 -8.52 -6.18
CA VAL A 30 1.11 -7.47 -5.42
C VAL A 30 1.47 -7.99 -4.05
N TYR A 31 2.71 -7.75 -3.64
CA TYR A 31 3.20 -8.28 -2.40
C TYR A 31 4.13 -7.29 -1.68
N PHE A 32 3.58 -6.60 -0.69
CA PHE A 32 4.36 -5.76 0.24
C PHE A 32 4.49 -6.48 1.58
N LYS A 33 5.73 -6.77 2.01
CA LYS A 33 5.98 -7.41 3.31
C LYS A 33 5.96 -6.37 4.42
N SER A 34 5.22 -6.65 5.50
CA SER A 34 5.29 -5.83 6.71
C SER A 34 6.68 -5.86 7.36
N THR A 35 7.38 -6.99 7.29
CA THR A 35 8.72 -7.18 7.88
C THR A 35 9.75 -6.21 7.31
N ASP A 36 9.59 -5.81 6.05
CA ASP A 36 10.51 -4.90 5.37
C ASP A 36 10.33 -3.44 5.85
N GLY A 37 9.29 -3.20 6.66
CA GLY A 37 9.02 -1.93 7.32
C GLY A 37 9.02 -2.05 8.83
N HIS A 38 9.56 -3.10 9.46
CA HIS A 38 9.60 -3.15 10.93
C HIS A 38 10.58 -2.11 11.49
N PHE A 39 10.36 -1.69 12.75
CA PHE A 39 11.26 -0.75 13.40
C PHE A 39 12.69 -1.32 13.46
N GLY A 40 13.67 -0.56 12.98
CA GLY A 40 15.07 -0.97 12.88
C GLY A 40 15.39 -1.85 11.66
N GLU A 41 14.37 -2.45 11.04
CA GLU A 41 14.46 -3.40 9.93
C GLU A 41 13.74 -2.83 8.70
N TRP A 42 14.25 -1.73 8.17
CA TRP A 42 13.77 -1.12 6.92
C TRP A 42 14.58 -1.65 5.74
N SER A 43 13.91 -2.34 4.81
CA SER A 43 14.55 -2.95 3.65
C SER A 43 13.74 -2.74 2.37
N PHE A 44 14.42 -2.88 1.23
CA PHE A 44 13.80 -2.85 -0.08
C PHE A 44 14.06 -4.17 -0.81
N ASN A 45 12.99 -4.90 -1.16
CA ASN A 45 13.10 -6.23 -1.75
C ASN A 45 13.37 -6.15 -3.26
N LEU A 46 14.63 -6.37 -3.64
CA LEU A 46 15.06 -6.37 -5.04
C LEU A 46 14.64 -7.63 -5.83
N ARG A 47 14.23 -8.71 -5.16
CA ARG A 47 13.76 -9.94 -5.85
C ARG A 47 12.33 -9.82 -6.34
N ARG A 48 11.49 -9.10 -5.59
CA ARG A 48 10.09 -8.81 -5.95
C ARG A 48 9.78 -7.33 -5.70
N PRO A 49 10.31 -6.43 -6.55
CA PRO A 49 10.17 -5.00 -6.37
C PRO A 49 8.79 -4.44 -6.77
N ASN A 50 7.80 -5.28 -7.12
CA ASN A 50 6.45 -4.87 -7.54
C ASN A 50 6.43 -3.82 -8.68
N LEU A 51 7.36 -3.92 -9.65
CA LEU A 51 7.49 -2.94 -10.74
C LEU A 51 6.36 -3.02 -11.77
N HIS A 52 5.68 -4.17 -11.85
CA HIS A 52 4.50 -4.34 -12.69
C HIS A 52 3.48 -3.22 -12.37
N LEU A 53 3.34 -2.85 -11.08
CA LEU A 53 2.47 -1.75 -10.65
C LEU A 53 2.73 -0.41 -11.36
N LEU A 54 3.96 -0.15 -11.82
CA LEU A 54 4.27 1.13 -12.47
C LEU A 54 3.50 1.31 -13.78
N GLN A 55 3.29 0.22 -14.54
CA GLN A 55 2.48 0.27 -15.75
C GLN A 55 1.02 0.57 -15.39
N THR A 56 0.45 -0.19 -14.46
CA THR A 56 -0.92 0.00 -13.97
C THR A 56 -1.14 1.43 -13.44
N ILE A 57 -0.20 1.95 -12.65
CA ILE A 57 -0.24 3.31 -12.08
C ILE A 57 -0.18 4.37 -13.19
N SER A 58 0.67 4.20 -14.20
CA SER A 58 0.77 5.14 -15.32
C SER A 58 -0.51 5.18 -16.15
N GLU A 59 -1.08 4.01 -16.46
CA GLU A 59 -2.32 3.87 -17.25
C GLU A 59 -3.53 4.47 -16.53
N HIS A 60 -3.67 4.19 -15.22
CA HIS A 60 -4.85 4.58 -14.43
C HIS A 60 -4.65 5.86 -13.62
N ARG A 61 -3.47 6.48 -13.73
CA ARG A 61 -3.04 7.65 -12.95
C ARG A 61 -3.17 7.46 -11.45
N GLY A 62 -2.86 6.27 -10.93
CA GLY A 62 -2.92 5.93 -9.51
C GLY A 62 -3.29 4.47 -9.24
N ILE A 63 -3.34 4.11 -7.96
CA ILE A 63 -3.65 2.74 -7.51
C ILE A 63 -4.23 2.73 -6.09
N ILE A 64 -5.03 1.72 -5.78
CA ILE A 64 -5.50 1.42 -4.42
C ILE A 64 -4.82 0.16 -3.92
N LEU A 65 -4.16 0.26 -2.77
CA LEU A 65 -3.53 -0.85 -2.05
C LEU A 65 -4.25 -1.04 -0.72
N VAL A 66 -4.90 -2.20 -0.58
CA VAL A 66 -5.65 -2.57 0.64
C VAL A 66 -4.81 -3.52 1.48
N ASP A 67 -4.69 -3.21 2.77
CA ASP A 67 -4.01 -4.09 3.73
C ASP A 67 -4.70 -4.06 5.11
N LEU A 68 -4.63 -5.19 5.81
CA LEU A 68 -5.21 -5.40 7.14
C LEU A 68 -4.14 -5.18 8.21
N LYS A 69 -4.59 -4.76 9.40
CA LYS A 69 -3.69 -4.50 10.53
C LYS A 69 -3.34 -5.79 11.27
N ARG A 70 -2.41 -5.66 12.21
CA ARG A 70 -2.23 -6.53 13.38
C ARG A 70 -2.13 -5.63 14.62
N HIS A 71 -2.99 -5.87 15.61
CA HIS A 71 -3.09 -5.34 16.98
C HIS A 71 -2.62 -3.89 17.23
N GLY A 72 -3.54 -2.99 17.61
CA GLY A 72 -3.24 -1.69 18.25
C GLY A 72 -2.58 -0.60 17.39
N LYS A 73 -2.15 -0.89 16.16
CA LYS A 73 -1.61 0.12 15.22
C LYS A 73 -2.70 0.76 14.37
N ARG A 74 -2.47 2.01 13.92
CA ARG A 74 -3.36 2.72 12.96
C ARG A 74 -3.18 2.24 11.52
N PHE A 75 -2.01 1.73 11.15
CA PHE A 75 -1.73 1.11 9.86
C PHE A 75 -0.80 -0.09 10.07
N PRO A 76 -0.84 -1.13 9.22
CA PRO A 76 0.22 -2.13 9.22
C PRO A 76 1.54 -1.49 8.77
N ASP A 77 2.67 -2.12 9.12
CA ASP A 77 3.99 -1.62 8.71
C ASP A 77 4.16 -1.61 7.18
N ALA A 78 3.44 -2.50 6.47
CA ALA A 78 3.38 -2.50 5.01
C ALA A 78 2.85 -1.17 4.43
N LEU A 79 1.69 -0.69 4.94
CA LEU A 79 1.11 0.59 4.49
C LEU A 79 1.84 1.81 5.04
N SER A 80 2.36 1.74 6.28
CA SER A 80 2.97 2.89 6.94
C SER A 80 4.44 3.13 6.60
N LYS A 81 5.17 2.09 6.18
CA LYS A 81 6.61 2.16 5.95
C LYS A 81 7.05 1.44 4.68
N THR A 82 6.66 0.19 4.44
CA THR A 82 7.14 -0.56 3.26
C THR A 82 6.72 0.10 1.93
N ILE A 83 5.44 0.44 1.76
CA ILE A 83 4.94 1.14 0.56
C ILE A 83 5.52 2.55 0.43
N PRO A 84 5.59 3.35 1.51
CA PRO A 84 6.35 4.60 1.50
C PRO A 84 7.79 4.51 1.02
N ILE A 85 8.55 3.54 1.56
CA ILE A 85 9.92 3.25 1.13
C ILE A 85 9.93 2.86 -0.35
N TRP A 86 8.95 2.07 -0.79
CA TRP A 86 8.85 1.70 -2.20
C TRP A 86 8.62 2.91 -3.11
N CYS A 87 7.65 3.77 -2.79
CA CYS A 87 7.35 4.98 -3.56
C CYS A 87 8.59 5.88 -3.67
N ALA A 88 9.23 6.12 -2.53
CA ALA A 88 10.47 6.88 -2.39
C ALA A 88 11.59 6.37 -3.30
N VAL A 89 11.87 5.07 -3.24
CA VAL A 89 12.96 4.44 -3.99
C VAL A 89 12.70 4.47 -5.50
N ILE A 90 11.44 4.27 -5.93
CA ILE A 90 11.06 4.37 -7.34
C ILE A 90 11.22 5.79 -7.86
N ASN A 91 10.72 6.79 -7.13
CA ASN A 91 10.85 8.20 -7.52
C ASN A 91 12.32 8.60 -7.66
N LEU A 92 13.13 8.26 -6.65
CA LEU A 92 14.55 8.57 -6.63
C LEU A 92 15.33 7.87 -7.75
N ALA A 93 15.06 6.59 -8.00
CA ALA A 93 15.68 5.87 -9.09
C ALA A 93 15.27 6.44 -10.46
N THR A 94 13.98 6.77 -10.65
CA THR A 94 13.48 7.38 -11.89
C THR A 94 14.15 8.74 -12.14
N ALA A 95 14.20 9.59 -11.12
CA ALA A 95 14.85 10.90 -11.22
C ALA A 95 16.34 10.78 -11.62
N ARG A 96 17.09 9.87 -10.97
CA ARG A 96 18.51 9.62 -11.29
C ARG A 96 18.75 9.11 -12.71
N LYS A 97 17.80 8.34 -13.25
CA LYS A 97 17.93 7.76 -14.58
C LYS A 97 17.71 8.79 -15.69
N TYR A 98 16.72 9.68 -15.51
CA TYR A 98 16.30 10.62 -16.57
C TYR A 98 16.88 12.02 -16.41
N THR A 99 17.40 12.36 -15.23
CA THR A 99 17.97 13.69 -14.97
C THR A 99 19.42 13.56 -14.54
N SER A 100 20.35 13.80 -15.47
CA SER A 100 21.81 13.72 -15.25
C SER A 100 22.36 14.79 -14.30
N GLU A 101 21.61 15.87 -14.06
CA GLU A 101 22.07 17.02 -13.26
C GLU A 101 21.54 17.05 -11.83
N VAL A 102 20.46 16.33 -11.51
CA VAL A 102 19.83 16.49 -10.20
C VAL A 102 20.27 15.40 -9.23
N ARG A 103 21.22 15.78 -8.38
CA ARG A 103 21.60 15.07 -7.16
C ARG A 103 20.54 15.27 -6.06
N TRP A 104 19.28 14.91 -6.33
CA TRP A 104 18.30 14.81 -5.25
C TRP A 104 18.85 13.81 -4.23
N THR A 105 19.12 14.30 -3.03
CA THR A 105 19.35 13.45 -1.88
C THR A 105 18.02 13.22 -1.20
N ALA A 106 17.91 12.12 -0.44
CA ALA A 106 16.70 11.89 0.35
C ALA A 106 16.35 13.07 1.27
N SER A 107 17.32 13.91 1.63
CA SER A 107 17.19 15.10 2.48
C SER A 107 16.55 16.35 1.84
N ASP A 108 16.38 16.41 0.51
CA ASP A 108 15.94 17.63 -0.20
C ASP A 108 14.39 17.74 -0.32
N SER A 109 13.66 17.12 0.61
CA SER A 109 12.48 16.29 0.28
C SER A 109 11.08 16.85 0.54
N HIS A 110 10.93 18.13 0.86
CA HIS A 110 9.58 18.66 1.12
C HIS A 110 8.74 18.85 -0.15
N GLU A 111 9.38 19.17 -1.29
CA GLU A 111 8.66 19.48 -2.54
C GLU A 111 8.79 18.38 -3.59
N ASN A 112 9.87 17.58 -3.59
CA ASN A 112 10.19 16.66 -4.70
C ASN A 112 10.26 15.15 -4.35
N GLY A 113 9.73 14.76 -3.19
CA GLY A 113 9.27 13.38 -2.96
C GLY A 113 10.29 12.34 -2.48
N ALA A 114 11.05 12.60 -1.41
CA ALA A 114 11.95 11.55 -0.91
C ALA A 114 11.26 10.51 -0.02
N LEU A 115 10.39 10.89 0.93
CA LEU A 115 9.71 9.91 1.77
C LEU A 115 8.43 10.52 2.35
N TYR A 116 7.32 9.82 2.22
CA TYR A 116 6.07 10.22 2.87
C TYR A 116 5.64 9.10 3.82
N THR A 117 5.57 9.37 5.11
CA THR A 117 5.06 8.42 6.12
C THR A 117 3.81 8.97 6.80
N PRO A 118 2.87 8.12 7.25
CA PRO A 118 1.62 8.59 7.84
C PRO A 118 1.86 9.33 9.16
N PRO A 119 1.38 10.58 9.31
CA PRO A 119 1.48 11.32 10.56
C PRO A 119 0.87 10.55 11.74
N GLY A 120 1.57 10.51 12.87
CA GLY A 120 1.13 9.83 14.08
C GLY A 120 1.26 8.29 14.06
N SER A 121 1.72 7.69 12.95
CA SER A 121 1.99 6.24 12.87
C SER A 121 3.48 5.92 12.73
N VAL A 122 4.28 6.90 12.29
CA VAL A 122 5.74 6.81 12.19
C VAL A 122 6.31 8.04 12.89
N SER A 123 7.25 7.84 13.80
CA SER A 123 7.90 8.96 14.52
C SER A 123 8.84 9.73 13.60
N ARG A 124 9.14 11.00 13.91
CA ARG A 124 10.12 11.78 13.12
C ARG A 124 11.51 11.13 13.13
N SER A 125 11.92 10.57 14.27
CA SER A 125 13.21 9.86 14.36
C SER A 125 13.25 8.63 13.47
N GLU A 126 12.17 7.84 13.46
CA GLU A 126 12.04 6.68 12.58
C GLU A 126 12.04 7.10 11.11
N HIS A 127 11.29 8.15 10.76
CA HIS A 127 11.26 8.71 9.41
C HIS A 127 12.66 9.09 8.92
N SER A 128 13.41 9.88 9.69
CA SER A 128 14.77 10.29 9.31
C SER A 128 15.72 9.11 9.18
N GLN A 129 15.57 8.08 10.04
CA GLN A 129 16.37 6.86 9.90
C GLN A 129 16.06 6.11 8.60
N ILE A 130 14.79 6.03 8.20
CA ILE A 130 14.40 5.43 6.92
C ILE A 130 14.99 6.21 5.76
N GLU A 131 14.87 7.54 5.80
CA GLU A 131 15.31 8.47 4.77
C GLU A 131 16.81 8.28 4.42
N LEU A 132 17.66 8.12 5.44
CA LEU A 132 19.10 7.85 5.29
C LEU A 132 19.43 6.57 4.50
N ARG A 133 18.47 5.65 4.33
CA ARG A 133 18.68 4.36 3.63
C ARG A 133 18.25 4.40 2.16
N LEU A 134 17.46 5.39 1.76
CA LEU A 134 16.80 5.43 0.45
C LEU A 134 17.79 5.49 -0.71
N ASP A 135 18.87 6.26 -0.56
CA ASP A 135 19.91 6.39 -1.59
C ASP A 135 20.54 5.05 -1.95
N VAL A 136 20.80 4.23 -0.93
CA VAL A 136 21.38 2.89 -1.10
C VAL A 136 20.39 1.98 -1.84
N PHE A 137 19.11 2.03 -1.49
CA PHE A 137 18.08 1.22 -2.16
C PHE A 137 17.89 1.64 -3.62
N ALA A 138 17.80 2.94 -3.91
CA ALA A 138 17.65 3.45 -5.26
C ALA A 138 18.86 3.11 -6.14
N ASN A 139 20.08 3.22 -5.62
CA ASN A 139 21.28 2.82 -6.35
C ASN A 139 21.31 1.32 -6.66
N LYS A 140 20.94 0.47 -5.69
CA LYS A 140 20.81 -0.98 -5.93
C LYS A 140 19.74 -1.28 -6.97
N LEU A 141 18.64 -0.54 -6.95
CA LEU A 141 17.55 -0.70 -7.90
C LEU A 141 17.99 -0.36 -9.33
N LEU A 142 18.70 0.75 -9.50
CA LEU A 142 19.24 1.21 -10.80
C LEU A 142 20.20 0.22 -11.45
N VAL A 143 20.94 -0.54 -10.65
CA VAL A 143 21.84 -1.58 -11.16
C VAL A 143 21.06 -2.76 -11.78
N ILE A 144 19.87 -3.06 -11.24
CA ILE A 144 19.10 -4.25 -11.58
C ILE A 144 18.06 -3.95 -12.65
N ILE A 145 17.47 -2.75 -12.63
CA ILE A 145 16.34 -2.40 -13.48
C ILE A 145 16.79 -1.55 -14.66
N ARG A 146 16.31 -1.92 -15.85
CA ARG A 146 16.53 -1.15 -17.09
C ARG A 146 15.31 -0.35 -17.53
N ILE A 147 14.11 -0.75 -17.13
CA ILE A 147 12.84 -0.15 -17.56
C ILE A 147 12.24 0.62 -16.39
N PHE A 148 12.00 1.91 -16.58
CA PHE A 148 11.39 2.82 -15.62
C PHE A 148 10.25 3.57 -16.31
N PRO A 149 9.39 4.29 -15.56
CA PRO A 149 8.40 5.19 -16.13
C PRO A 149 9.05 6.15 -17.13
N SER A 150 8.24 6.66 -18.07
CA SER A 150 8.77 7.34 -19.25
C SER A 150 9.28 8.76 -18.93
N SER A 151 8.97 9.30 -17.75
CA SER A 151 9.39 10.64 -17.31
C SER A 151 9.74 10.72 -15.83
N ALA A 152 10.67 11.60 -15.47
CA ALA A 152 10.96 11.97 -14.07
C ALA A 152 9.83 12.76 -13.39
N SER A 153 8.91 13.35 -14.17
CA SER A 153 7.75 14.06 -13.64
C SER A 153 6.65 13.13 -13.12
N GLU A 154 6.73 11.83 -13.41
CA GLU A 154 5.75 10.81 -13.03
C GLU A 154 6.05 10.26 -11.63
N THR A 155 5.94 11.11 -10.61
CA THR A 155 6.19 10.69 -9.23
C THR A 155 4.99 9.96 -8.64
N ILE A 156 5.25 8.95 -7.81
CA ILE A 156 4.22 8.22 -7.07
C ILE A 156 4.21 8.65 -5.60
N ARG A 157 3.02 8.85 -5.02
CA ARG A 157 2.88 9.34 -3.64
C ARG A 157 1.88 8.54 -2.82
N PRO A 158 2.28 8.02 -1.64
CA PRO A 158 1.35 7.31 -0.77
C PRO A 158 0.38 8.28 -0.08
N ILE A 159 -0.87 7.87 0.03
CA ILE A 159 -1.94 8.57 0.74
C ILE A 159 -2.66 7.55 1.61
N TRP A 160 -2.91 7.87 2.87
CA TRP A 160 -3.47 6.89 3.81
C TRP A 160 -4.95 7.14 4.11
N ILE A 161 -5.73 6.07 4.02
CA ILE A 161 -7.17 6.08 4.29
C ILE A 161 -7.47 5.06 5.38
N THR A 162 -8.25 5.47 6.37
CA THR A 162 -8.76 4.63 7.46
C THR A 162 -10.29 4.66 7.48
N PRO A 163 -10.96 3.74 8.19
CA PRO A 163 -12.41 3.82 8.36
C PRO A 163 -12.87 5.12 9.05
N ASP A 164 -11.98 5.73 9.86
CA ASP A 164 -12.23 7.00 10.55
C ASP A 164 -11.98 8.24 9.64
N THR A 165 -11.57 8.04 8.38
CA THR A 165 -11.36 9.14 7.43
C THR A 165 -12.71 9.69 6.98
N SER A 166 -13.09 10.85 7.51
CA SER A 166 -14.41 11.47 7.28
C SER A 166 -14.56 12.11 5.90
N THR A 167 -13.46 12.59 5.31
CA THR A 167 -13.42 13.21 3.99
C THR A 167 -12.26 12.61 3.20
N LEU A 168 -12.54 12.15 1.98
CA LEU A 168 -11.50 11.67 1.08
C LEU A 168 -10.73 12.87 0.52
N PRO A 169 -9.40 12.76 0.38
CA PRO A 169 -8.63 13.82 -0.25
C PRO A 169 -9.08 14.00 -1.69
N SER A 170 -9.21 15.26 -2.13
CA SER A 170 -9.38 15.55 -3.55
C SER A 170 -8.10 15.15 -4.29
N LEU A 171 -8.26 14.31 -5.30
CA LEU A 171 -7.18 13.89 -6.20
C LEU A 171 -7.33 14.55 -7.58
N ALA A 172 -8.18 15.58 -7.68
CA ALA A 172 -8.26 16.40 -8.87
C ALA A 172 -7.00 17.30 -8.95
N ASP A 173 -6.43 17.41 -10.14
CA ASP A 173 -5.31 18.32 -10.46
C ASP A 173 -4.02 18.11 -9.66
N VAL A 174 -3.76 16.88 -9.20
CA VAL A 174 -2.47 16.52 -8.61
C VAL A 174 -1.40 16.27 -9.67
N ASP A 175 -0.17 16.68 -9.39
CA ASP A 175 1.02 16.52 -10.23
C ASP A 175 1.79 15.21 -9.99
N PHE A 176 1.19 14.28 -9.24
CA PHE A 176 1.73 12.97 -8.91
C PHE A 176 0.66 11.88 -9.09
N PHE A 177 1.09 10.63 -9.16
CA PHE A 177 0.19 9.48 -9.15
C PHE A 177 -0.06 8.99 -7.71
N PRO A 178 -1.31 9.05 -7.20
CA PRO A 178 -1.64 8.62 -5.86
C PRO A 178 -1.57 7.10 -5.69
N VAL A 179 -0.93 6.66 -4.62
CA VAL A 179 -0.93 5.28 -4.11
C VAL A 179 -1.77 5.26 -2.83
N LEU A 180 -3.04 4.90 -2.94
CA LEU A 180 -3.98 4.93 -1.83
C LEU A 180 -3.76 3.71 -0.92
N CYS A 181 -3.10 3.93 0.20
CA CYS A 181 -2.88 2.96 1.28
C CYS A 181 -4.14 2.88 2.16
N VAL A 182 -5.04 1.97 1.83
CA VAL A 182 -6.33 1.80 2.53
C VAL A 182 -6.17 0.73 3.60
N SER A 183 -6.43 1.10 4.85
CA SER A 183 -6.61 0.12 5.90
C SER A 183 -8.09 -0.08 6.22
N THR A 184 -8.53 -1.33 6.19
CA THR A 184 -9.95 -1.69 6.34
C THR A 184 -10.34 -2.05 7.78
N SER A 185 -9.37 -2.26 8.68
CA SER A 185 -9.64 -2.57 10.09
C SER A 185 -10.01 -1.31 10.89
N LYS A 186 -11.15 -1.37 11.61
CA LYS A 186 -11.49 -0.40 12.67
C LYS A 186 -10.40 -0.45 13.74
N LEU A 187 -9.96 0.72 14.21
CA LEU A 187 -9.00 0.79 15.30
C LEU A 187 -9.71 0.46 16.62
N VAL A 188 -9.26 -0.58 17.31
CA VAL A 188 -9.77 -0.97 18.62
C VAL A 188 -8.63 -0.99 19.61
N HIS A 189 -8.75 -0.18 20.67
CA HIS A 189 -7.68 0.08 21.62
C HIS A 189 -7.19 -1.19 22.33
N GLU A 190 -8.10 -2.13 22.61
CA GLU A 190 -7.80 -3.42 23.24
C GLU A 190 -7.79 -4.60 22.24
N GLY A 191 -7.89 -4.32 20.94
CA GLY A 191 -8.00 -5.37 19.90
C GLY A 191 -9.33 -6.14 19.90
N LEU A 192 -10.19 -5.92 20.89
CA LEU A 192 -11.52 -6.53 21.02
C LEU A 192 -12.57 -5.46 21.34
N GLU A 193 -13.64 -5.41 20.56
CA GLU A 193 -14.78 -4.55 20.80
C GLU A 193 -16.04 -5.42 20.90
N ARG A 194 -16.65 -5.48 22.09
CA ARG A 194 -17.96 -6.13 22.25
C ARG A 194 -19.03 -5.22 21.65
N ARG A 195 -19.77 -5.73 20.66
CA ARG A 195 -20.87 -4.98 20.05
C ARG A 195 -22.20 -5.34 20.71
N THR A 196 -23.11 -4.36 20.70
CA THR A 196 -24.45 -4.46 21.29
C THR A 196 -25.30 -5.57 20.68
N ALA A 197 -25.01 -5.98 19.44
CA ALA A 197 -25.69 -7.06 18.73
C ALA A 197 -25.21 -8.48 19.10
N GLY A 198 -24.51 -8.65 20.23
CA GLY A 198 -24.14 -9.96 20.78
C GLY A 198 -22.90 -10.61 20.15
N PHE A 199 -22.24 -9.95 19.21
CA PHE A 199 -20.96 -10.39 18.63
C PHE A 199 -19.81 -9.49 19.05
N SER A 200 -18.61 -10.05 19.07
CA SER A 200 -17.39 -9.28 19.36
C SER A 200 -16.60 -9.07 18.07
N TYR A 201 -16.27 -7.81 17.78
CA TYR A 201 -15.30 -7.50 16.74
C TYR A 201 -13.91 -7.73 17.32
N VAL A 202 -13.22 -8.74 16.77
CA VAL A 202 -11.82 -9.00 17.06
C VAL A 202 -11.02 -8.40 15.93
N GLN A 203 -10.18 -7.41 16.24
CA GLN A 203 -9.28 -6.82 15.26
C GLN A 203 -8.41 -7.94 14.64
N ASP A 204 -8.28 -7.94 13.32
CA ASP A 204 -7.43 -8.89 12.56
C ASP A 204 -7.93 -10.34 12.51
N SER A 205 -9.20 -10.56 12.89
CA SER A 205 -9.83 -11.88 12.77
C SER A 205 -10.18 -12.30 11.34
N SER A 206 -10.30 -11.34 10.43
CA SER A 206 -10.72 -11.58 9.04
C SER A 206 -9.67 -12.30 8.18
N ASP A 207 -8.39 -12.25 8.56
CA ASP A 207 -7.29 -12.83 7.76
C ASP A 207 -7.06 -14.33 8.07
N ASN A 208 -7.59 -14.82 9.19
CA ASN A 208 -7.53 -16.22 9.61
C ASN A 208 -8.70 -17.03 9.06
N HIS A 209 -8.89 -17.02 7.74
CA HIS A 209 -10.00 -17.76 7.13
C HIS A 209 -9.91 -19.28 7.39
N GLU A 210 -8.72 -19.84 7.62
CA GLU A 210 -8.54 -21.26 7.99
C GLU A 210 -9.21 -21.63 9.33
N SER A 211 -9.33 -20.70 10.28
CA SER A 211 -9.88 -20.98 11.62
C SER A 211 -11.20 -20.28 11.93
N ARG A 212 -11.58 -19.24 11.17
CA ARG A 212 -12.71 -18.36 11.52
C ARG A 212 -13.77 -18.19 10.43
N SER A 213 -13.59 -18.75 9.24
CA SER A 213 -14.52 -18.55 8.10
C SER A 213 -15.64 -19.60 8.00
N GLN A 214 -15.62 -20.66 8.82
CA GLN A 214 -16.53 -21.81 8.69
C GLN A 214 -16.66 -22.32 7.23
N LYS A 215 -15.53 -22.42 6.50
CA LYS A 215 -15.40 -22.83 5.08
C LYS A 215 -15.75 -21.77 4.03
N LEU A 216 -16.08 -20.53 4.41
CA LEU A 216 -16.20 -19.45 3.46
C LEU A 216 -14.81 -19.12 2.87
N THR A 217 -14.67 -19.21 1.55
CA THR A 217 -13.45 -18.83 0.82
C THR A 217 -13.68 -17.51 0.05
N PRO A 218 -12.62 -16.79 -0.36
CA PRO A 218 -12.76 -15.61 -1.19
C PRO A 218 -13.59 -15.87 -2.47
N ASP A 219 -13.36 -17.01 -3.13
CA ASP A 219 -14.08 -17.39 -4.35
C ASP A 219 -15.59 -17.53 -4.10
N LEU A 220 -15.97 -18.22 -3.00
CA LEU A 220 -17.37 -18.37 -2.61
C LEU A 220 -18.00 -17.02 -2.23
N TYR A 221 -17.25 -16.14 -1.57
CA TYR A 221 -17.74 -14.80 -1.26
C TYR A 221 -18.05 -14.00 -2.54
N TRP A 222 -17.13 -13.97 -3.50
CA TRP A 222 -17.34 -13.21 -4.74
C TRP A 222 -18.48 -13.79 -5.58
N GLN A 223 -18.61 -15.13 -5.65
CA GLN A 223 -19.72 -15.80 -6.33
C GLN A 223 -21.10 -15.46 -5.73
N HIS A 224 -21.16 -15.23 -4.41
CA HIS A 224 -22.42 -14.99 -3.69
C HIS A 224 -22.53 -13.58 -3.09
N LYS A 225 -21.70 -12.63 -3.55
CA LYS A 225 -21.55 -11.28 -2.98
C LYS A 225 -22.89 -10.58 -2.76
N SER A 226 -23.75 -10.55 -3.80
CA SER A 226 -25.04 -9.86 -3.74
C SER A 226 -25.96 -10.45 -2.66
N LEU A 227 -25.98 -11.77 -2.51
CA LEU A 227 -26.80 -12.47 -1.51
C LEU A 227 -26.28 -12.23 -0.08
N LEU A 228 -24.96 -12.26 0.10
CA LEU A 228 -24.33 -12.06 1.40
C LEU A 228 -24.50 -10.61 1.89
N LEU A 229 -24.32 -9.64 0.99
CA LEU A 229 -24.49 -8.22 1.31
C LEU A 229 -25.97 -7.84 1.54
N SER A 230 -26.92 -8.51 0.90
CA SER A 230 -28.36 -8.23 1.12
C SER A 230 -28.90 -8.74 2.46
N HIS A 231 -28.17 -9.63 3.15
CA HIS A 231 -28.54 -10.21 4.45
C HIS A 231 -27.59 -9.76 5.58
N SER A 232 -26.76 -8.74 5.32
CA SER A 232 -25.91 -8.11 6.33
C SER A 232 -26.78 -7.26 7.25
N ILE A 233 -26.88 -7.65 8.53
CA ILE A 233 -27.62 -6.94 9.59
C ILE A 233 -26.82 -5.75 10.11
#